data_AF-A0A377BSB0-F1
#
_entry.id   AF-A0A377BSB0-F1
#
_cell.length_a   1.000
_cell.length_b   1.000
_cell.length_c   1.000
_cell.angle_alpha   90.00
_cell.angle_beta   90.00
_cell.angle_gamma   90.00
#
_symmetry.space_group_name_H-M   'P 1'
#
loop_
_entity.id
_entity.type
_entity.pdbx_description
1 polymer ?
#
loop_
_entity_poly.entity_id
_entity_poly.type
_entity_poly.pdbx_seq_one_letter_code
_entity_poly.pdbx_strand_id
1 'polypeptide(L)'
;MAQSKIYIPVLIKKREQEKGLDRSKMVAFSNYFFDTTQGHSQINGCTVRNVYIKEAFDTGVRYDFKGNFDLEGLERGIEEVGPNNVPYIVATITSNSAGGQPVSLANLKAMYSIAKKYDIPVVMDSARFAENAYFIKQREAEYKDWTIEQITRETYKYADMLAMSAKKDAMVPMGGLLCMKDDSFFDVYTECRTLCVVQEGFPTYGGLEGGAMERLAVGLYDGMNLDWLAYRIAQVQYLVDGLEEIGVVCQQAGGHAAFVDAGKLLPHIPADQFPAQALACELYKVAGIRAVEIGSFLLGRDPKTGKQLPCPAELLRLTIPRATYTQTHMDFIIEAFKHVKENAANIKGLTFTYEPKVLRHFTAKLKEV
;
A
#
# COMPACT_ATOMS: atom_id res chain seq x y z
N MET A 1 14.85 4.10 -4.19
CA MET A 1 14.27 4.05 -5.54
C MET A 1 13.23 2.93 -5.62
N ALA A 2 12.50 2.80 -6.74
CA ALA A 2 11.36 1.89 -6.87
C ALA A 2 11.81 0.57 -7.54
N GLN A 3 11.91 -0.49 -6.74
CA GLN A 3 12.35 -1.84 -7.15
C GLN A 3 11.48 -2.42 -8.27
N SER A 4 10.22 -1.96 -8.35
CA SER A 4 9.27 -2.28 -9.40
C SER A 4 9.74 -1.90 -10.80
N LYS A 5 10.70 -0.97 -10.95
CA LYS A 5 11.34 -0.68 -12.25
C LYS A 5 12.19 -1.84 -12.77
N ILE A 6 12.67 -2.67 -11.86
CA ILE A 6 13.64 -3.73 -12.15
C ILE A 6 12.92 -5.07 -12.36
N TYR A 7 12.17 -5.54 -11.37
CA TYR A 7 11.62 -6.90 -11.42
C TYR A 7 10.43 -7.04 -12.40
N ILE A 8 9.63 -5.99 -12.59
CA ILE A 8 8.44 -6.05 -13.45
C ILE A 8 8.79 -6.41 -14.91
N PRO A 9 9.70 -5.70 -15.61
CA PRO A 9 10.04 -6.07 -16.98
C PRO A 9 10.67 -7.46 -17.07
N VAL A 10 11.43 -7.89 -16.05
CA VAL A 10 12.03 -9.23 -15.99
C VAL A 10 10.96 -10.33 -15.86
N LEU A 11 10.00 -10.18 -14.95
CA LEU A 11 8.92 -11.17 -14.77
C LEU A 11 8.00 -11.25 -15.98
N ILE A 12 7.71 -10.11 -16.62
CA ILE A 12 6.95 -10.10 -17.89
C ILE A 12 7.71 -10.90 -18.95
N LYS A 13 9.00 -10.60 -19.16
CA LYS A 13 9.84 -11.28 -20.15
C LYS A 13 9.95 -12.78 -19.86
N LYS A 14 10.14 -13.19 -18.60
CA LYS A 14 10.14 -14.60 -18.20
C LYS A 14 8.83 -15.29 -18.59
N ARG A 15 7.68 -14.67 -18.31
CA ARG A 15 6.38 -15.24 -18.65
C ARG A 15 6.15 -15.32 -20.16
N GLU A 16 6.62 -14.34 -20.93
CA GLU A 16 6.64 -14.38 -22.41
C GLU A 16 7.43 -15.58 -22.93
N GLN A 17 8.63 -15.81 -22.40
CA GLN A 17 9.52 -16.87 -22.83
C GLN A 17 9.03 -18.27 -22.44
N GLU A 18 8.51 -18.44 -21.21
CA GLU A 18 8.17 -19.76 -20.67
C GLU A 18 6.75 -20.20 -20.96
N LYS A 19 5.81 -19.25 -21.10
CA LYS A 19 4.38 -19.53 -21.18
C LYS A 19 3.70 -18.89 -22.40
N GLY A 20 4.43 -18.12 -23.20
CA GLY A 20 3.89 -17.46 -24.38
C GLY A 20 2.87 -16.35 -24.03
N LEU A 21 3.15 -15.58 -22.97
CA LEU A 21 2.30 -14.46 -22.55
C LEU A 21 1.96 -13.53 -23.73
N ASP A 22 0.66 -13.26 -23.91
CA ASP A 22 0.14 -12.28 -24.86
C ASP A 22 0.01 -10.92 -24.16
N ARG A 23 0.85 -9.95 -24.54
CA ARG A 23 0.85 -8.59 -23.95
C ARG A 23 -0.51 -7.91 -24.03
N SER A 24 -1.35 -8.21 -25.03
CA SER A 24 -2.68 -7.60 -25.16
C SER A 24 -3.68 -8.10 -24.10
N LYS A 25 -3.39 -9.25 -23.48
CA LYS A 25 -4.21 -9.89 -22.45
C LYS A 25 -3.56 -9.88 -21.06
N MET A 26 -2.38 -9.28 -20.94
CA MET A 26 -1.57 -9.33 -19.73
C MET A 26 -2.24 -8.62 -18.56
N VAL A 27 -2.43 -9.35 -17.46
CA VAL A 27 -2.97 -8.81 -16.20
C VAL A 27 -2.13 -9.28 -15.01
N ALA A 28 -1.71 -8.36 -14.15
CA ALA A 28 -1.14 -8.68 -12.84
C ALA A 28 -2.18 -8.45 -11.73
N PHE A 29 -2.10 -9.25 -10.66
CA PHE A 29 -3.04 -9.20 -9.54
C PHE A 29 -2.37 -8.78 -8.24
N SER A 30 -3.13 -8.15 -7.35
CA SER A 30 -2.70 -7.83 -5.98
C SER A 30 -3.91 -7.71 -5.07
N ASN A 31 -3.75 -7.95 -3.77
CA ASN A 31 -4.76 -7.54 -2.79
C ASN A 31 -5.00 -6.04 -2.89
N TYR A 32 -3.93 -5.26 -3.04
CA TYR A 32 -4.00 -3.89 -3.52
C TYR A 32 -2.63 -3.39 -3.97
N PHE A 33 -2.52 -2.96 -5.24
CA PHE A 33 -1.29 -2.37 -5.76
C PHE A 33 -1.03 -0.99 -5.14
N PHE A 34 0.21 -0.74 -4.73
CA PHE A 34 0.66 0.61 -4.42
C PHE A 34 0.85 1.45 -5.70
N ASP A 35 0.67 2.76 -5.62
CA ASP A 35 0.59 3.66 -6.78
C ASP A 35 1.80 3.55 -7.72
N THR A 36 3.01 3.46 -7.15
CA THR A 36 4.23 3.29 -7.95
C THR A 36 4.33 1.91 -8.58
N THR A 37 3.86 0.87 -7.88
CA THR A 37 3.87 -0.51 -8.37
C THR A 37 2.88 -0.66 -9.53
N GLN A 38 1.68 -0.09 -9.40
CA GLN A 38 0.71 0.04 -10.48
C GLN A 38 1.29 0.83 -11.65
N GLY A 39 1.88 2.01 -11.41
CA GLY A 39 2.45 2.83 -12.47
C GLY A 39 3.57 2.12 -13.25
N HIS A 40 4.44 1.38 -12.57
CA HIS A 40 5.48 0.58 -13.20
C HIS A 40 4.95 -0.66 -13.93
N SER A 41 3.81 -1.21 -13.50
CA SER A 41 3.12 -2.27 -14.25
C SER A 41 2.54 -1.70 -15.55
N GLN A 42 1.80 -0.59 -15.44
CA GLN A 42 1.08 0.03 -16.56
C GLN A 42 2.02 0.60 -17.63
N ILE A 43 3.16 1.20 -17.26
CA ILE A 43 4.14 1.70 -18.23
C ILE A 43 4.76 0.57 -19.08
N ASN A 44 4.77 -0.66 -18.56
CA ASN A 44 5.21 -1.87 -19.27
C ASN A 44 4.07 -2.55 -20.04
N GLY A 45 2.90 -1.90 -20.17
CA GLY A 45 1.73 -2.43 -20.88
C GLY A 45 0.94 -3.48 -20.09
N CYS A 46 1.16 -3.60 -18.78
CA CYS A 46 0.45 -4.56 -17.93
C CYS A 46 -0.82 -3.93 -17.36
N THR A 47 -1.97 -4.56 -17.59
CA THR A 47 -3.20 -4.21 -16.86
C THR A 47 -3.05 -4.70 -15.42
N VAL A 48 -3.51 -3.93 -14.44
CA VAL A 48 -3.50 -4.35 -13.04
C VAL A 48 -4.93 -4.57 -12.53
N ARG A 49 -5.14 -5.58 -11.71
CA ARG A 49 -6.41 -5.84 -11.04
C ARG A 49 -6.20 -6.00 -9.54
N ASN A 50 -6.87 -5.15 -8.76
CA ASN A 50 -6.94 -5.29 -7.30
C ASN A 50 -8.05 -6.29 -6.96
N VAL A 51 -7.73 -7.30 -6.15
CA VAL A 51 -8.63 -8.38 -5.71
C VAL A 51 -8.68 -8.40 -4.17
N TYR A 52 -9.24 -7.33 -3.62
CA TYR A 52 -9.48 -7.17 -2.18
C TYR A 52 -10.84 -7.75 -1.77
N ILE A 53 -10.95 -8.18 -0.52
CA ILE A 53 -12.23 -8.58 0.08
C ILE A 53 -13.21 -7.40 0.20
N LYS A 54 -14.51 -7.67 0.22
CA LYS A 54 -15.57 -6.64 0.24
C LYS A 54 -15.45 -5.68 1.43
N GLU A 55 -15.02 -6.21 2.58
CA GLU A 55 -14.89 -5.50 3.85
C GLU A 55 -13.77 -4.45 3.84
N ALA A 56 -12.85 -4.50 2.87
CA ALA A 56 -11.66 -3.65 2.79
C ALA A 56 -12.00 -2.15 2.82
N PHE A 57 -13.06 -1.74 2.11
CA PHE A 57 -13.50 -0.35 1.99
C PHE A 57 -14.79 -0.04 2.75
N ASP A 58 -15.39 -1.03 3.41
CA ASP A 58 -16.56 -0.80 4.24
C ASP A 58 -16.13 -0.26 5.62
N THR A 59 -16.13 1.06 5.76
CA THR A 59 -15.75 1.73 7.02
C THR A 59 -16.72 1.44 8.18
N GLY A 60 -17.93 0.92 7.91
CA GLY A 60 -18.91 0.54 8.94
C GLY A 60 -18.69 -0.86 9.53
N VAL A 61 -17.93 -1.72 8.85
CA VAL A 61 -17.68 -3.10 9.29
C VAL A 61 -16.32 -3.21 9.96
N ARG A 62 -16.28 -3.87 11.12
CA ARG A 62 -15.03 -4.26 11.78
C ARG A 62 -14.58 -5.64 11.28
N TYR A 63 -13.36 -5.74 10.77
CA TYR A 63 -12.81 -7.00 10.27
C TYR A 63 -11.30 -7.07 10.52
N ASP A 64 -10.80 -8.18 11.07
CA ASP A 64 -9.44 -8.25 11.60
C ASP A 64 -8.35 -8.07 10.54
N PHE A 65 -8.61 -8.54 9.32
CA PHE A 65 -7.66 -8.60 8.21
C PHE A 65 -8.24 -8.06 6.90
N LYS A 66 -8.64 -6.78 6.91
CA LYS A 66 -9.16 -6.07 5.73
C LYS A 66 -8.18 -6.00 4.54
N GLY A 67 -6.90 -6.30 4.75
CA GLY A 67 -5.90 -6.38 3.70
C GLY A 67 -5.92 -7.69 2.92
N ASN A 68 -6.72 -8.67 3.32
CA ASN A 68 -6.78 -9.99 2.68
C ASN A 68 -7.14 -9.92 1.19
N PHE A 69 -6.56 -10.85 0.44
CA PHE A 69 -7.01 -11.18 -0.91
C PHE A 69 -8.43 -11.77 -0.87
N ASP A 70 -9.26 -11.36 -1.82
CA ASP A 70 -10.40 -12.15 -2.26
C ASP A 70 -9.87 -13.34 -3.07
N LEU A 71 -9.81 -14.51 -2.43
CA LEU A 71 -9.24 -15.73 -3.01
C LEU A 71 -10.07 -16.24 -4.20
N GLU A 72 -11.41 -16.15 -4.12
CA GLU A 72 -12.28 -16.52 -5.22
C GLU A 72 -12.15 -15.53 -6.39
N GLY A 73 -12.05 -14.23 -6.08
CA GLY A 73 -11.79 -13.19 -7.07
C GLY A 73 -10.45 -13.36 -7.77
N LEU A 74 -9.41 -13.77 -7.03
CA LEU A 74 -8.09 -14.09 -7.58
C LEU A 74 -8.15 -15.29 -8.52
N GLU A 75 -8.70 -16.43 -8.07
CA GLU A 75 -8.81 -17.65 -8.88
C GLU A 75 -9.59 -17.37 -10.18
N ARG A 76 -10.77 -16.76 -10.05
CA ARG A 76 -11.63 -16.37 -11.18
C ARG A 76 -10.91 -15.44 -12.15
N GLY A 77 -10.16 -14.47 -11.62
CA GLY A 77 -9.38 -13.53 -12.43
C GLY A 77 -8.27 -14.22 -13.22
N ILE A 78 -7.56 -15.16 -12.61
CA ILE A 78 -6.52 -15.96 -13.29
C ILE A 78 -7.14 -16.81 -14.39
N GLU A 79 -8.29 -17.45 -14.13
CA GLU A 79 -9.01 -18.26 -15.12
C GLU A 79 -9.52 -17.42 -16.31
N GLU A 80 -10.12 -16.26 -16.04
CA GLU A 80 -10.63 -15.33 -17.06
C GLU A 80 -9.52 -14.84 -17.99
N VAL A 81 -8.38 -14.46 -17.42
CA VAL A 81 -7.22 -13.92 -18.16
C VAL A 81 -6.42 -15.03 -18.86
N GLY A 82 -6.49 -16.25 -18.32
CA GLY A 82 -5.64 -17.37 -18.67
C GLY A 82 -4.29 -17.26 -17.93
N PRO A 83 -3.84 -18.33 -17.25
CA PRO A 83 -2.68 -18.27 -16.36
C PRO A 83 -1.38 -17.84 -17.06
N ASN A 84 -1.22 -18.18 -18.35
CA ASN A 84 -0.04 -17.78 -19.14
C ASN A 84 0.09 -16.25 -19.28
N ASN A 85 -1.02 -15.50 -19.18
CA ASN A 85 -1.04 -14.05 -19.31
C ASN A 85 -0.90 -13.32 -17.96
N VAL A 86 -0.66 -14.07 -16.88
CA VAL A 86 -0.43 -13.52 -15.54
C VAL A 86 1.07 -13.55 -15.23
N PRO A 87 1.79 -12.41 -15.32
CA PRO A 87 3.23 -12.40 -15.14
C PRO A 87 3.64 -12.53 -13.67
N TYR A 88 2.80 -12.05 -12.74
CA TYR A 88 3.05 -12.11 -11.30
C TYR A 88 1.80 -11.73 -10.48
N ILE A 89 1.84 -12.08 -9.19
CA ILE A 89 0.95 -11.58 -8.15
C ILE A 89 1.77 -10.75 -7.16
N VAL A 90 1.27 -9.59 -6.73
CA VAL A 90 1.88 -8.76 -5.68
C VAL A 90 1.08 -8.88 -4.38
N ALA A 91 1.69 -9.37 -3.32
CA ALA A 91 1.11 -9.38 -1.99
C ALA A 91 1.63 -8.19 -1.17
N THR A 92 0.77 -7.21 -0.90
CA THR A 92 1.13 -5.99 -0.18
C THR A 92 0.83 -6.13 1.32
N ILE A 93 1.87 -6.04 2.15
CA ILE A 93 1.76 -6.21 3.62
C ILE A 93 2.35 -5.02 4.40
N THR A 94 1.60 -4.36 5.27
CA THR A 94 0.12 -4.24 5.29
C THR A 94 -0.41 -3.64 3.98
N SER A 95 -1.64 -3.95 3.58
CA SER A 95 -2.27 -3.36 2.39
C SER A 95 -2.42 -1.84 2.54
N ASN A 96 -1.60 -1.08 1.79
CA ASN A 96 -1.42 0.35 2.03
C ASN A 96 -2.70 1.15 1.75
N SER A 97 -3.30 0.96 0.57
CA SER A 97 -4.38 1.81 0.09
C SER A 97 -5.77 1.33 0.54
N ALA A 98 -5.86 0.10 1.06
CA ALA A 98 -7.03 -0.37 1.81
C ALA A 98 -7.00 0.13 3.28
N GLY A 99 -6.31 1.23 3.58
CA GLY A 99 -6.25 1.79 4.92
C GLY A 99 -5.13 1.27 5.84
N GLY A 100 -4.05 0.71 5.29
CA GLY A 100 -2.96 0.13 6.07
C GLY A 100 -3.34 -1.13 6.83
N GLN A 101 -4.23 -1.93 6.26
CA GLN A 101 -4.85 -3.08 6.92
C GLN A 101 -4.01 -4.34 6.77
N PRO A 102 -3.95 -5.20 7.80
CA PRO A 102 -3.13 -6.39 7.77
C PRO A 102 -3.71 -7.47 6.86
N VAL A 103 -2.82 -8.33 6.38
CA VAL A 103 -3.11 -9.59 5.68
C VAL A 103 -2.81 -10.73 6.65
N SER A 104 -3.77 -11.66 6.83
CA SER A 104 -3.54 -12.81 7.69
C SER A 104 -2.56 -13.78 7.06
N LEU A 105 -1.87 -14.54 7.91
CA LEU A 105 -0.92 -15.52 7.46
C LEU A 105 -1.65 -16.65 6.73
N ALA A 106 -2.82 -17.09 7.21
CA ALA A 106 -3.71 -18.02 6.51
C ALA A 106 -4.06 -17.57 5.07
N ASN A 107 -4.36 -16.28 4.87
CA ASN A 107 -4.69 -15.74 3.54
C ASN A 107 -3.47 -15.76 2.61
N LEU A 108 -2.28 -15.43 3.13
CA LEU A 108 -1.03 -15.54 2.36
C LEU A 108 -0.73 -17.01 1.98
N LYS A 109 -0.94 -17.98 2.87
CA LYS A 109 -0.77 -19.42 2.53
C LYS A 109 -1.70 -19.80 1.37
N ALA A 110 -2.96 -19.41 1.46
CA ALA A 110 -3.97 -19.74 0.46
C ALA A 110 -3.68 -19.07 -0.89
N MET A 111 -3.37 -17.78 -0.90
CA MET A 111 -2.98 -17.05 -2.12
C MET A 111 -1.75 -17.67 -2.77
N TYR A 112 -0.72 -18.01 -1.99
CA TYR A 112 0.48 -18.65 -2.53
C TYR A 112 0.20 -20.06 -3.06
N SER A 113 -0.74 -20.81 -2.46
CA SER A 113 -1.16 -22.11 -2.99
C SER A 113 -1.85 -22.00 -4.36
N ILE A 114 -2.68 -20.97 -4.56
CA ILE A 114 -3.28 -20.63 -5.86
C ILE A 114 -2.19 -20.26 -6.86
N ALA A 115 -1.30 -19.34 -6.49
CA ALA A 115 -0.21 -18.92 -7.37
C ALA A 115 0.67 -20.10 -7.81
N LYS A 116 1.02 -20.99 -6.87
CA LYS A 116 1.83 -22.19 -7.13
C LYS A 116 1.13 -23.19 -8.05
N LYS A 117 -0.20 -23.36 -7.93
CA LYS A 117 -1.01 -24.21 -8.83
C LYS A 117 -0.86 -23.79 -10.30
N TYR A 118 -0.78 -22.49 -10.57
CA TYR A 118 -0.66 -21.92 -11.91
C TYR A 118 0.77 -21.51 -12.29
N ASP A 119 1.75 -21.85 -11.44
CA ASP A 119 3.16 -21.48 -11.63
C ASP A 119 3.33 -19.96 -11.83
N ILE A 120 2.64 -19.13 -11.05
CA ILE A 120 2.68 -17.68 -11.12
C ILE A 120 3.62 -17.14 -10.04
N PRO A 121 4.66 -16.34 -10.40
CA PRO A 121 5.53 -15.71 -9.42
C PRO A 121 4.79 -14.80 -8.43
N VAL A 122 5.15 -14.89 -7.15
CA VAL A 122 4.61 -14.02 -6.10
C VAL A 122 5.69 -13.06 -5.57
N VAL A 123 5.39 -11.78 -5.61
CA VAL A 123 6.23 -10.69 -5.08
C VAL A 123 5.60 -10.13 -3.81
N MET A 124 6.32 -10.17 -2.69
CA MET A 124 5.88 -9.52 -1.46
C MET A 124 6.28 -8.04 -1.47
N ASP A 125 5.32 -7.11 -1.56
CA ASP A 125 5.55 -5.69 -1.26
C ASP A 125 5.59 -5.53 0.26
N SER A 126 6.80 -5.32 0.76
CA SER A 126 7.17 -5.54 2.16
C SER A 126 7.53 -4.26 2.90
N ALA A 127 7.09 -3.10 2.40
CA ALA A 127 7.40 -1.83 3.04
C ALA A 127 6.95 -1.79 4.52
N ARG A 128 5.87 -2.51 4.89
CA ARG A 128 5.31 -2.53 6.25
C ARG A 128 5.13 -3.95 6.80
N PHE A 129 6.12 -4.80 6.58
CA PHE A 129 6.08 -6.21 6.96
C PHE A 129 5.99 -6.44 8.48
N ALA A 130 6.66 -5.61 9.28
CA ALA A 130 6.75 -5.76 10.73
C ALA A 130 5.43 -5.32 11.40
N GLU A 131 4.81 -4.24 10.90
CA GLU A 131 3.45 -3.87 11.30
C GLU A 131 2.44 -5.00 10.97
N ASN A 132 2.57 -5.65 9.80
CA ASN A 132 1.71 -6.79 9.46
C ASN A 132 1.92 -7.98 10.41
N ALA A 133 3.18 -8.31 10.71
CA ALA A 133 3.53 -9.38 11.64
C ALA A 133 3.00 -9.11 13.06
N TYR A 134 3.02 -7.85 13.51
CA TYR A 134 2.41 -7.46 14.78
C TYR A 134 0.90 -7.74 14.81
N PHE A 135 0.18 -7.38 13.74
CA PHE A 135 -1.26 -7.66 13.67
C PHE A 135 -1.56 -9.16 13.60
N ILE A 136 -0.75 -9.95 12.88
CA ILE A 136 -0.86 -11.42 12.90
C ILE A 136 -0.71 -11.94 14.33
N LYS A 137 0.34 -11.51 15.05
CA LYS A 137 0.56 -11.89 16.46
C LYS A 137 -0.64 -11.54 17.35
N GLN A 138 -1.24 -10.37 17.14
CA GLN A 138 -2.32 -9.86 17.96
C GLN A 138 -3.67 -10.54 17.67
N ARG A 139 -3.97 -10.81 16.39
CA ARG A 139 -5.32 -11.11 15.91
C ARG A 139 -5.49 -12.54 15.39
N GLU A 140 -4.42 -13.22 14.98
CA GLU A 140 -4.47 -14.59 14.47
C GLU A 140 -4.02 -15.56 15.57
N ALA A 141 -5.00 -16.25 16.18
CA ALA A 141 -4.80 -17.01 17.42
C ALA A 141 -3.65 -18.04 17.36
N GLU A 142 -3.40 -18.63 16.20
CA GLU A 142 -2.31 -19.60 15.96
C GLU A 142 -0.92 -19.02 16.25
N TYR A 143 -0.73 -17.70 16.11
CA TYR A 143 0.58 -17.05 16.17
C TYR A 143 0.77 -16.17 17.41
N LYS A 144 -0.15 -16.26 18.39
CA LYS A 144 -0.14 -15.42 19.60
C LYS A 144 1.20 -15.47 20.36
N ASP A 145 1.78 -16.66 20.49
CA ASP A 145 3.00 -16.88 21.26
C ASP A 145 4.29 -16.82 20.41
N TRP A 146 4.16 -16.60 19.11
CA TRP A 146 5.31 -16.46 18.22
C TRP A 146 5.97 -15.09 18.36
N THR A 147 7.28 -15.00 18.16
CA THR A 147 7.98 -13.72 18.03
C THR A 147 7.68 -13.08 16.67
N ILE A 148 7.93 -11.78 16.54
CA ILE A 148 7.74 -11.05 15.28
C ILE A 148 8.64 -11.62 14.19
N GLU A 149 9.85 -12.05 14.54
CA GLU A 149 10.82 -12.68 13.64
C GLU A 149 10.32 -14.04 13.15
N GLN A 150 9.71 -14.85 14.04
CA GLN A 150 9.14 -16.14 13.66
C GLN A 150 7.98 -15.96 12.68
N ILE A 151 7.05 -15.03 12.96
CA ILE A 151 5.93 -14.70 12.08
C ILE A 151 6.44 -14.17 10.74
N THR A 152 7.43 -13.28 10.77
CA THR A 152 8.06 -12.72 9.58
C THR A 152 8.68 -13.83 8.73
N ARG A 153 9.47 -14.72 9.34
CA ARG A 153 10.12 -15.82 8.64
C ARG A 153 9.10 -16.77 7.99
N GLU A 154 7.99 -17.06 8.68
CA GLU A 154 6.90 -17.87 8.14
C GLU A 154 6.18 -17.15 6.99
N THR A 155 5.87 -15.87 7.16
CA THR A 155 5.23 -15.02 6.14
C THR A 155 5.97 -15.07 4.80
N TYR A 156 7.31 -14.98 4.81
CA TYR A 156 8.10 -15.02 3.57
C TYR A 156 8.23 -16.40 2.93
N LYS A 157 7.71 -17.48 3.53
CA LYS A 157 7.55 -18.75 2.80
C LYS A 157 6.56 -18.63 1.65
N TYR A 158 5.62 -17.67 1.73
CA TYR A 158 4.49 -17.49 0.83
C TYR A 158 4.68 -16.39 -0.23
N ALA A 159 5.92 -16.11 -0.61
CA ALA A 159 6.26 -15.30 -1.77
C ALA A 159 7.59 -15.80 -2.35
N ASP A 160 7.84 -15.65 -3.64
CA ASP A 160 9.09 -16.11 -4.29
C ASP A 160 10.20 -15.06 -4.21
N MET A 161 9.79 -13.81 -4.06
CA MET A 161 10.67 -12.65 -3.92
C MET A 161 9.99 -11.55 -3.12
N LEU A 162 10.76 -10.56 -2.70
CA LEU A 162 10.25 -9.36 -2.06
C LEU A 162 10.79 -8.11 -2.76
N ALA A 163 9.94 -7.09 -2.81
CA ALA A 163 10.32 -5.72 -3.15
C ALA A 163 9.98 -4.82 -1.97
N MET A 164 10.96 -4.07 -1.48
CA MET A 164 10.82 -3.30 -0.25
C MET A 164 11.29 -1.86 -0.41
N SER A 165 10.43 -0.90 -0.05
CA SER A 165 10.91 0.41 0.38
C SER A 165 11.30 0.36 1.86
N ALA A 166 12.60 0.45 2.14
CA ALA A 166 13.11 0.47 3.51
C ALA A 166 12.74 1.74 4.31
N LYS A 167 12.18 2.75 3.64
CA LYS A 167 11.78 4.04 4.23
C LYS A 167 10.57 3.99 5.18
N LYS A 168 10.27 2.82 5.73
CA LYS A 168 9.05 2.48 6.45
C LYS A 168 9.41 1.66 7.69
N ASP A 169 9.18 0.35 7.70
CA ASP A 169 9.44 -0.50 8.88
C ASP A 169 10.93 -0.70 9.17
N ALA A 170 11.80 -0.56 8.18
CA ALA A 170 13.25 -0.64 8.39
C ALA A 170 13.87 0.65 8.96
N MET A 171 13.05 1.63 9.37
CA MET A 171 13.46 2.80 10.17
C MET A 171 14.52 3.73 9.55
N VAL A 172 14.77 3.66 8.24
CA VAL A 172 15.79 4.47 7.56
C VAL A 172 15.19 5.60 6.69
N PRO A 173 15.90 6.72 6.49
CA PRO A 173 15.41 7.82 5.65
C PRO A 173 15.43 7.50 4.14
N MET A 174 16.32 6.60 3.70
CA MET A 174 16.47 6.16 2.32
C MET A 174 16.92 4.70 2.26
N GLY A 175 16.53 3.97 1.21
CA GLY A 175 16.91 2.58 0.99
C GLY A 175 15.80 1.76 0.38
N GLY A 176 16.14 0.55 -0.07
CA GLY A 176 15.19 -0.48 -0.46
C GLY A 176 15.88 -1.75 -0.94
N LEU A 177 15.11 -2.84 -1.03
CA LEU A 177 15.63 -4.19 -1.27
C LEU A 177 14.79 -4.92 -2.31
N LEU A 178 15.47 -5.68 -3.17
CA LEU A 178 14.88 -6.67 -4.06
C LEU A 178 15.58 -8.00 -3.75
N CYS A 179 14.86 -8.97 -3.21
CA CYS A 179 15.44 -10.25 -2.79
C CYS A 179 14.66 -11.40 -3.43
N MET A 180 15.36 -12.44 -3.85
CA MET A 180 14.77 -13.71 -4.34
C MET A 180 15.01 -14.77 -3.27
N LYS A 181 14.04 -15.65 -3.04
CA LYS A 181 14.06 -16.60 -1.92
C LYS A 181 15.18 -17.63 -2.03
N ASP A 182 15.28 -18.26 -3.19
CA ASP A 182 16.18 -19.40 -3.43
C ASP A 182 16.50 -19.54 -4.94
N ASP A 183 17.27 -20.58 -5.27
CA ASP A 183 17.81 -20.83 -6.61
C ASP A 183 16.72 -21.04 -7.68
N SER A 184 15.47 -21.35 -7.31
CA SER A 184 14.38 -21.46 -8.28
C SER A 184 14.10 -20.14 -9.04
N PHE A 185 14.56 -19.01 -8.50
CA PHE A 185 14.49 -17.69 -9.13
C PHE A 185 15.88 -17.10 -9.45
N PHE A 186 16.92 -17.93 -9.54
CA PHE A 186 18.29 -17.48 -9.83
C PHE A 186 18.43 -16.72 -11.16
N ASP A 187 17.73 -17.16 -12.21
CA ASP A 187 17.73 -16.45 -13.50
C ASP A 187 17.09 -15.07 -13.39
N VAL A 188 15.99 -14.96 -12.65
CA VAL A 188 15.32 -13.68 -12.38
C VAL A 188 16.22 -12.77 -11.56
N TYR A 189 16.91 -13.29 -10.55
CA TYR A 189 17.94 -12.55 -9.80
C TYR A 189 19.03 -12.02 -10.74
N THR A 190 19.56 -12.86 -11.63
CA THR A 190 20.64 -12.49 -12.54
C THR A 190 20.22 -11.40 -13.52
N GLU A 191 19.01 -11.49 -14.09
CA GLU A 191 18.47 -10.45 -14.96
C GLU A 191 18.20 -9.14 -14.20
N CYS A 192 17.61 -9.21 -13.00
CA CYS A 192 17.38 -8.05 -12.15
C CYS A 192 18.69 -7.37 -11.73
N ARG A 193 19.71 -8.16 -11.38
CA ARG A 193 21.05 -7.70 -11.04
C ARG A 193 21.71 -6.99 -12.22
N THR A 194 21.56 -7.53 -13.42
CA THR A 194 22.06 -6.91 -14.65
C THR A 194 21.38 -5.58 -14.92
N LEU A 195 20.06 -5.51 -14.75
CA LEU A 195 19.29 -4.28 -14.93
C LEU A 195 19.61 -3.23 -13.84
N CYS A 196 19.92 -3.66 -12.62
CA CYS A 196 20.39 -2.78 -11.55
C CYS A 196 21.65 -2.00 -11.95
N VAL A 197 22.63 -2.65 -12.60
CA VAL A 197 23.88 -2.00 -13.05
C VAL A 197 23.60 -0.77 -13.91
N VAL A 198 22.66 -0.89 -14.84
CA VAL A 198 22.37 0.16 -15.83
C VAL A 198 21.30 1.16 -15.38
N GLN A 199 20.61 0.93 -14.26
CA GLN A 199 19.55 1.82 -13.77
C GLN A 199 19.85 2.47 -12.42
N GLU A 200 20.50 1.77 -11.49
CA GLU A 200 20.59 2.17 -10.08
C GLU A 200 22.04 2.20 -9.57
N GLY A 201 22.92 1.38 -10.16
CA GLY A 201 24.32 1.25 -9.77
C GLY A 201 24.76 -0.21 -9.64
N PHE A 202 25.93 -0.49 -9.09
CA PHE A 202 26.46 -1.85 -9.03
C PHE A 202 25.73 -2.73 -8.01
N PRO A 203 25.64 -4.06 -8.20
CA PRO A 203 24.88 -4.97 -7.35
C PRO A 203 25.25 -5.01 -5.87
N THR A 204 26.46 -4.58 -5.50
CA THR A 204 26.92 -4.57 -4.10
C THR A 204 26.55 -3.29 -3.36
N TYR A 205 25.93 -2.31 -4.02
CA TYR A 205 25.48 -1.08 -3.37
C TYR A 205 24.15 -0.52 -3.89
N GLY A 206 23.75 -0.81 -5.13
CA GLY A 206 22.42 -0.46 -5.68
C GLY A 206 22.06 1.02 -5.56
N GLY A 207 23.05 1.91 -5.68
CA GLY A 207 22.90 3.36 -5.51
C GLY A 207 22.92 3.87 -4.06
N LEU A 208 23.22 3.02 -3.07
CA LEU A 208 23.37 3.41 -1.67
C LEU A 208 24.84 3.62 -1.29
N GLU A 209 25.11 4.56 -0.38
CA GLU A 209 26.40 4.63 0.29
C GLU A 209 26.56 3.46 1.29
N GLY A 210 27.79 3.05 1.59
CA GLY A 210 28.07 1.94 2.51
C GLY A 210 27.38 2.08 3.87
N GLY A 211 27.47 3.26 4.50
CA GLY A 211 26.82 3.53 5.79
C GLY A 211 25.29 3.45 5.76
N ALA A 212 24.66 3.69 4.60
CA ALA A 212 23.21 3.53 4.46
C ALA A 212 22.80 2.05 4.44
N MET A 213 23.63 1.17 3.87
CA MET A 213 23.42 -0.28 3.92
C MET A 213 23.59 -0.82 5.34
N GLU A 214 24.61 -0.36 6.08
CA GLU A 214 24.81 -0.74 7.49
C GLU A 214 23.63 -0.31 8.38
N ARG A 215 23.17 0.93 8.22
CA ARG A 215 22.00 1.44 8.95
C ARG A 215 20.73 0.66 8.60
N LEU A 216 20.57 0.27 7.33
CA LEU A 216 19.45 -0.57 6.90
C LEU A 216 19.52 -1.96 7.53
N ALA A 217 20.70 -2.58 7.57
CA ALA A 217 20.90 -3.89 8.17
C ALA A 217 20.46 -3.92 9.63
N VAL A 218 20.83 -2.90 10.43
CA VAL A 218 20.38 -2.75 11.82
C VAL A 218 18.87 -2.44 11.89
N GLY A 219 18.40 -1.48 11.10
CA GLY A 219 17.00 -1.02 11.12
C GLY A 219 15.97 -2.11 10.78
N LEU A 220 16.35 -3.13 10.01
CA LEU A 220 15.48 -4.29 9.76
C LEU A 220 15.21 -5.12 11.02
N TYR A 221 16.17 -5.23 11.94
CA TYR A 221 15.99 -5.93 13.22
C TYR A 221 15.26 -5.04 14.23
N ASP A 222 15.68 -3.78 14.37
CA ASP A 222 15.04 -2.83 15.28
C ASP A 222 13.55 -2.62 14.93
N GLY A 223 13.23 -2.61 13.64
CA GLY A 223 11.85 -2.53 13.14
C GLY A 223 10.93 -3.67 13.60
N MET A 224 11.49 -4.82 14.01
CA MET A 224 10.76 -5.98 14.52
C MET A 224 10.61 -6.00 16.04
N ASN A 225 11.16 -5.02 16.76
CA ASN A 225 11.01 -4.94 18.21
C ASN A 225 9.52 -4.86 18.62
N LEU A 226 9.09 -5.79 19.48
CA LEU A 226 7.67 -5.95 19.84
C LEU A 226 7.11 -4.73 20.58
N ASP A 227 7.85 -4.21 21.56
CA ASP A 227 7.40 -3.06 22.37
C ASP A 227 7.29 -1.80 21.50
N TRP A 228 8.26 -1.61 20.59
CA TRP A 228 8.25 -0.56 19.59
C TRP A 228 7.01 -0.65 18.68
N LEU A 229 6.72 -1.83 18.12
CA LEU A 229 5.55 -2.03 17.26
C LEU A 229 4.24 -1.80 18.03
N ALA A 230 4.16 -2.27 19.27
CA ALA A 230 3.01 -2.06 20.14
C ALA A 230 2.77 -0.57 20.39
N TYR A 231 3.81 0.17 20.79
CA TYR A 231 3.74 1.62 20.97
C TYR A 231 3.31 2.35 19.69
N ARG A 232 3.98 2.03 18.58
CA ARG A 232 3.75 2.67 17.29
C ARG A 232 2.31 2.50 16.81
N ILE A 233 1.76 1.29 16.93
CA ILE A 233 0.41 0.96 16.46
C ILE A 233 -0.63 1.50 17.44
N ALA A 234 -0.37 1.46 18.75
CA ALA A 234 -1.23 2.07 19.75
C ALA A 234 -1.37 3.60 19.54
N GLN A 235 -0.31 4.29 19.11
CA GLN A 235 -0.40 5.72 18.76
C GLN A 235 -1.35 5.98 17.58
N VAL A 236 -1.36 5.11 16.57
CA VAL A 236 -2.31 5.21 15.45
C VAL A 236 -3.74 4.92 15.92
N GLN A 237 -3.91 3.88 16.75
CA GLN A 237 -5.20 3.53 17.33
C GLN A 237 -5.75 4.67 18.18
N TYR A 238 -4.93 5.29 19.03
CA TYR A 238 -5.31 6.44 19.85
C TYR A 238 -5.87 7.59 19.02
N LEU A 239 -5.22 7.91 17.89
CA LEU A 239 -5.72 8.95 16.98
C LEU A 239 -7.08 8.55 16.36
N VAL A 240 -7.24 7.30 15.94
CA VAL A 240 -8.52 6.83 15.38
C VAL A 240 -9.62 6.88 16.44
N ASP A 241 -9.37 6.37 17.64
CA ASP A 241 -10.35 6.35 18.74
C ASP A 241 -10.79 7.77 19.11
N GLY A 242 -9.84 8.71 19.23
CA GLY A 242 -10.16 10.10 19.53
C GLY A 242 -10.93 10.82 18.42
N LEU A 243 -10.67 10.48 17.15
CA LEU A 243 -11.47 10.98 16.02
C LEU A 243 -12.89 10.38 16.04
N GLU A 244 -13.03 9.08 16.31
CA GLU A 244 -14.34 8.43 16.45
C GLU A 244 -15.14 9.00 17.63
N GLU A 245 -14.50 9.34 18.75
CA GLU A 245 -15.13 9.93 19.94
C GLU A 245 -15.78 11.30 19.63
N ILE A 246 -15.14 12.13 18.80
CA ILE A 246 -15.73 13.40 18.32
C ILE A 246 -16.70 13.19 17.14
N GLY A 247 -16.99 11.93 16.78
CA GLY A 247 -17.91 11.52 15.73
C GLY A 247 -17.39 11.75 14.31
N VAL A 248 -16.07 11.72 14.10
CA VAL A 248 -15.46 11.68 12.76
C VAL A 248 -15.30 10.21 12.37
N VAL A 249 -16.00 9.81 11.30
CA VAL A 249 -15.96 8.42 10.83
C VAL A 249 -14.60 8.12 10.24
N CYS A 250 -13.92 7.11 10.78
CA CYS A 250 -12.67 6.59 10.26
C CYS A 250 -12.88 5.15 9.79
N GLN A 251 -11.98 4.68 8.93
CA GLN A 251 -11.72 3.26 8.86
C GLN A 251 -11.04 2.80 10.14
N GLN A 252 -11.13 1.51 10.47
CA GLN A 252 -10.36 0.89 11.55
C GLN A 252 -8.88 1.26 11.44
N ALA A 253 -8.23 1.48 12.59
CA ALA A 253 -6.81 1.81 12.64
C ALA A 253 -5.97 0.73 11.94
N GLY A 254 -5.30 1.14 10.87
CA GLY A 254 -4.26 0.35 10.23
C GLY A 254 -2.92 0.51 10.96
N GLY A 255 -1.86 -0.08 10.40
CA GLY A 255 -0.54 -0.04 11.02
C GLY A 255 0.12 1.34 11.05
N HIS A 256 -0.26 2.25 10.13
CA HIS A 256 0.54 3.44 9.85
C HIS A 256 -0.17 4.77 9.70
N ALA A 257 -1.50 4.77 9.68
CA ALA A 257 -2.29 5.95 9.47
C ALA A 257 -3.73 5.74 9.94
N ALA A 258 -4.38 6.84 10.31
CA ALA A 258 -5.83 6.94 10.35
C ALA A 258 -6.36 7.31 8.96
N PHE A 259 -7.46 6.71 8.54
CA PHE A 259 -8.12 6.99 7.26
C PHE A 259 -9.52 7.54 7.54
N VAL A 260 -9.67 8.85 7.47
CA VAL A 260 -10.94 9.54 7.71
C VAL A 260 -11.82 9.43 6.47
N ASP A 261 -13.09 9.09 6.65
CA ASP A 261 -14.09 9.04 5.58
C ASP A 261 -14.60 10.45 5.27
N ALA A 262 -13.93 11.12 4.32
CA ALA A 262 -14.26 12.47 3.92
C ALA A 262 -15.60 12.55 3.19
N GLY A 263 -16.01 11.49 2.50
CA GLY A 263 -17.32 11.40 1.86
C GLY A 263 -18.46 11.48 2.88
N LYS A 264 -18.30 10.84 4.05
CA LYS A 264 -19.27 10.95 5.15
C LYS A 264 -19.17 12.28 5.91
N LEU A 265 -17.97 12.84 6.05
CA LEU A 265 -17.79 14.12 6.75
C LEU A 265 -18.29 15.32 5.93
N LEU A 266 -18.13 15.26 4.59
CA LEU A 266 -18.48 16.32 3.63
C LEU A 266 -19.49 15.81 2.58
N PRO A 267 -20.69 15.36 2.99
CA PRO A 267 -21.62 14.66 2.10
C PRO A 267 -22.20 15.54 0.99
N HIS A 268 -22.10 16.86 1.11
CA HIS A 268 -22.56 17.83 0.11
C HIS A 268 -21.57 18.01 -1.05
N ILE A 269 -20.34 17.48 -0.96
CA ILE A 269 -19.32 17.56 -2.01
C ILE A 269 -19.34 16.26 -2.82
N PRO A 270 -19.73 16.31 -4.11
CA PRO A 270 -19.67 15.15 -5.00
C PRO A 270 -18.24 14.59 -5.14
N ALA A 271 -18.11 13.29 -5.41
CA ALA A 271 -16.79 12.63 -5.54
C ALA A 271 -15.90 13.24 -6.65
N ASP A 272 -16.49 13.72 -7.74
CA ASP A 272 -15.79 14.41 -8.82
C ASP A 272 -15.33 15.84 -8.47
N GLN A 273 -15.75 16.35 -7.30
CA GLN A 273 -15.25 17.57 -6.67
C GLN A 273 -14.31 17.31 -5.49
N PHE A 274 -13.85 16.06 -5.33
CA PHE A 274 -12.73 15.66 -4.47
C PHE A 274 -12.88 16.04 -2.98
N PRO A 275 -13.90 15.50 -2.27
CA PRO A 275 -14.16 15.83 -0.87
C PRO A 275 -12.95 15.59 0.05
N ALA A 276 -12.21 14.50 -0.15
CA ALA A 276 -11.01 14.21 0.65
C ALA A 276 -9.87 15.22 0.40
N GLN A 277 -9.73 15.74 -0.82
CA GLN A 277 -8.74 16.78 -1.14
C GLN A 277 -9.18 18.13 -0.56
N ALA A 278 -10.48 18.45 -0.61
CA ALA A 278 -11.03 19.64 0.04
C ALA A 278 -10.80 19.60 1.56
N LEU A 279 -11.06 18.45 2.19
CA LEU A 279 -10.78 18.22 3.61
C LEU A 279 -9.30 18.40 3.95
N ALA A 280 -8.39 17.88 3.11
CA ALA A 280 -6.95 18.06 3.30
C ALA A 280 -6.54 19.55 3.29
N CYS A 281 -7.09 20.32 2.37
CA CYS A 281 -6.85 21.77 2.29
C CYS A 281 -7.40 22.50 3.51
N GLU A 282 -8.61 22.16 3.97
CA GLU A 282 -9.20 22.78 5.15
C GLU A 282 -8.40 22.49 6.41
N LEU A 283 -7.97 21.24 6.61
CA LEU A 283 -7.15 20.84 7.75
C LEU A 283 -5.80 21.60 7.76
N TYR A 284 -5.23 21.86 6.58
CA TYR A 284 -4.03 22.68 6.45
C TYR A 284 -4.29 24.15 6.77
N LYS A 285 -5.42 24.74 6.34
CA LYS A 285 -5.80 26.12 6.67
C LYS A 285 -6.02 26.30 8.18
N VAL A 286 -6.73 25.37 8.82
CA VAL A 286 -7.11 25.44 10.24
C VAL A 286 -5.92 25.23 11.16
N ALA A 287 -5.08 24.23 10.87
CA ALA A 287 -4.10 23.75 11.83
C ALA A 287 -2.67 23.57 11.27
N GLY A 288 -2.44 23.91 10.00
CA GLY A 288 -1.14 23.66 9.34
C GLY A 288 -0.83 22.18 9.16
N ILE A 289 -1.81 21.30 9.34
CA ILE A 289 -1.64 19.84 9.25
C ILE A 289 -1.73 19.43 7.79
N ARG A 290 -0.70 18.74 7.30
CA ARG A 290 -0.67 18.22 5.92
C ARG A 290 -0.99 16.73 5.90
N ALA A 291 -2.15 16.42 5.34
CA ALA A 291 -2.63 15.06 5.10
C ALA A 291 -2.61 14.72 3.59
N VAL A 292 -2.87 13.46 3.24
CA VAL A 292 -2.86 12.99 1.84
C VAL A 292 -4.20 12.37 1.49
N GLU A 293 -4.81 12.82 0.41
CA GLU A 293 -6.02 12.23 -0.15
C GLU A 293 -5.75 10.82 -0.70
N ILE A 294 -6.68 9.90 -0.44
CA ILE A 294 -6.75 8.54 -0.99
C ILE A 294 -8.20 8.32 -1.43
N GLY A 295 -8.51 8.80 -2.63
CA GLY A 295 -9.87 8.81 -3.17
C GLY A 295 -9.89 9.02 -4.68
N SER A 296 -10.94 9.68 -5.17
CA SER A 296 -11.11 9.96 -6.59
C SER A 296 -9.96 10.77 -7.19
N PHE A 297 -9.39 11.73 -6.46
CA PHE A 297 -8.30 12.56 -6.97
C PHE A 297 -7.03 11.74 -7.23
N LEU A 298 -6.63 10.86 -6.30
CA LEU A 298 -5.55 9.89 -6.46
C LEU A 298 -5.80 8.90 -7.60
N LEU A 299 -6.99 8.28 -7.61
CA LEU A 299 -7.32 7.14 -8.47
C LEU A 299 -7.18 7.45 -9.97
N GLY A 300 -7.51 8.68 -10.35
CA GLY A 300 -7.28 9.17 -11.70
C GLY A 300 -8.38 8.80 -12.69
N ARG A 301 -7.99 8.69 -13.95
CA ARG A 301 -8.89 8.45 -15.09
C ARG A 301 -8.61 7.10 -15.72
N ASP A 302 -9.63 6.51 -16.30
CA ASP A 302 -9.50 5.32 -17.12
C ASP A 302 -8.61 5.63 -18.34
N PRO A 303 -7.51 4.90 -18.58
CA PRO A 303 -6.58 5.20 -19.67
C PRO A 303 -7.18 5.04 -21.08
N LYS A 304 -8.24 4.24 -21.23
CA LYS A 304 -8.93 4.00 -22.50
C LYS A 304 -10.03 5.04 -22.77
N THR A 305 -10.76 5.46 -21.72
CA THR A 305 -11.93 6.34 -21.90
C THR A 305 -11.69 7.80 -21.48
N GLY A 306 -10.66 8.08 -20.68
CA GLY A 306 -10.38 9.40 -20.11
C GLY A 306 -11.37 9.85 -19.02
N LYS A 307 -12.35 9.02 -18.66
CA LYS A 307 -13.34 9.33 -17.61
C LYS A 307 -12.75 9.11 -16.23
N GLN A 308 -13.24 9.86 -15.23
CA GLN A 308 -12.91 9.65 -13.82
C GLN A 308 -13.23 8.20 -13.42
N LEU A 309 -12.27 7.52 -12.80
CA LEU A 309 -12.52 6.17 -12.27
C LEU A 309 -13.43 6.25 -11.04
N PRO A 310 -14.38 5.32 -10.89
CA PRO A 310 -15.21 5.25 -9.70
C PRO A 310 -14.37 4.85 -8.50
N CYS A 311 -14.35 5.68 -7.45
CA CYS A 311 -13.67 5.37 -6.21
C CYS A 311 -14.65 4.76 -5.19
N PRO A 312 -14.32 3.65 -4.51
CA PRO A 312 -15.21 3.06 -3.51
C PRO A 312 -15.44 3.94 -2.28
N ALA A 313 -14.46 4.75 -1.90
CA ALA A 313 -14.52 5.63 -0.74
C ALA A 313 -13.59 6.84 -0.94
N GLU A 314 -13.96 7.97 -0.35
CA GLU A 314 -13.16 9.19 -0.38
C GLU A 314 -12.45 9.36 0.96
N LEU A 315 -11.21 8.86 1.06
CA LEU A 315 -10.49 8.80 2.32
C LEU A 315 -9.43 9.90 2.42
N LEU A 316 -9.29 10.49 3.61
CA LEU A 316 -8.16 11.33 3.97
C LEU A 316 -7.20 10.57 4.89
N ARG A 317 -5.98 10.33 4.43
CA ARG A 317 -4.96 9.59 5.17
C ARG A 317 -4.11 10.51 6.03
N LEU A 318 -4.18 10.31 7.35
CA LEU A 318 -3.32 10.92 8.36
C LEU A 318 -2.15 9.99 8.65
N THR A 319 -1.06 10.13 7.89
CA THR A 319 0.13 9.28 8.07
C THR A 319 0.97 9.74 9.25
N ILE A 320 1.36 8.80 10.11
CA ILE A 320 2.18 9.09 11.29
C ILE A 320 3.62 8.60 11.04
N PRO A 321 4.62 9.51 10.90
CA PRO A 321 6.03 9.17 10.91
C PRO A 321 6.42 8.47 12.21
N ARG A 322 7.18 7.39 12.08
CA ARG A 322 7.62 6.57 13.21
C ARG A 322 8.52 7.40 14.14
N ALA A 323 8.29 7.31 15.46
CA ALA A 323 9.11 7.89 16.52
C ALA A 323 9.38 9.41 16.37
N THR A 324 8.42 10.15 15.82
CA THR A 324 8.57 11.59 15.54
C THR A 324 7.60 12.43 16.37
N TYR A 325 6.31 12.08 16.35
CA TYR A 325 5.27 12.83 17.05
C TYR A 325 4.88 12.15 18.37
N THR A 326 4.32 12.95 19.27
CA THR A 326 3.88 12.55 20.61
C THR A 326 2.36 12.46 20.70
N GLN A 327 1.84 11.97 21.83
CA GLN A 327 0.41 11.97 22.11
C GLN A 327 -0.21 13.38 22.00
N THR A 328 0.46 14.43 22.50
CA THR A 328 0.00 15.82 22.38
C THR A 328 -0.21 16.27 20.93
N HIS A 329 0.58 15.77 20.00
CA HIS A 329 0.36 16.05 18.58
C HIS A 329 -0.87 15.30 18.05
N MET A 330 -1.18 14.11 18.57
CA MET A 330 -2.41 13.39 18.23
C MET A 330 -3.63 14.15 18.77
N ASP A 331 -3.56 14.65 20.02
CA ASP A 331 -4.61 15.49 20.61
C ASP A 331 -4.85 16.75 19.79
N PHE A 332 -3.78 17.41 19.32
CA PHE A 332 -3.88 18.58 18.46
C PHE A 332 -4.55 18.27 17.10
N ILE A 333 -4.27 17.10 16.52
CA ILE A 333 -4.96 16.65 15.31
C ILE A 333 -6.46 16.45 15.59
N ILE A 334 -6.82 15.80 16.71
CA ILE A 334 -8.21 15.56 17.09
C ILE A 334 -8.96 16.89 17.25
N GLU A 335 -8.37 17.87 17.95
CA GLU A 335 -8.96 19.20 18.11
C GLU A 335 -9.13 19.94 16.76
N ALA A 336 -8.15 19.82 15.86
CA ALA A 336 -8.28 20.39 14.51
C ALA A 336 -9.47 19.78 13.74
N PHE A 337 -9.69 18.47 13.86
CA PHE A 337 -10.84 17.81 13.24
C PHE A 337 -12.18 18.22 13.85
N LYS A 338 -12.21 18.52 15.16
CA LYS A 338 -13.40 19.07 15.81
C LYS A 338 -13.79 20.42 15.19
N HIS A 339 -12.83 21.33 15.03
CA HIS A 339 -13.08 22.62 14.38
C HIS A 339 -13.48 22.46 12.89
N VAL A 340 -12.84 21.56 12.15
CA VAL A 340 -13.21 21.26 10.76
C VAL A 340 -14.62 20.70 10.66
N LYS A 341 -15.01 19.80 11.57
CA LYS A 341 -16.36 19.24 11.63
C LYS A 341 -17.42 20.30 11.90
N GLU A 342 -17.15 21.24 12.81
CA GLU A 342 -18.03 22.38 13.09
C GLU A 342 -18.22 23.28 11.85
N ASN A 343 -17.19 23.38 10.99
CA ASN A 343 -17.22 24.16 9.74
C ASN A 343 -17.58 23.35 8.48
N ALA A 344 -17.93 22.06 8.61
CA ALA A 344 -18.00 21.12 7.48
C ALA A 344 -18.90 21.61 6.32
N ALA A 345 -20.06 22.19 6.64
CA ALA A 345 -21.03 22.66 5.65
C ALA A 345 -20.51 23.81 4.76
N ASN A 346 -19.47 24.54 5.18
CA ASN A 346 -18.90 25.66 4.44
C ASN A 346 -17.75 25.26 3.53
N ILE A 347 -17.22 24.03 3.67
CA ILE A 347 -16.11 23.54 2.85
C ILE A 347 -16.63 23.32 1.43
N LYS A 348 -15.90 23.85 0.45
CA LYS A 348 -16.26 23.75 -0.97
C LYS A 348 -15.53 22.60 -1.64
N GLY A 349 -16.18 22.03 -2.65
CA GLY A 349 -15.54 21.13 -3.60
C GLY A 349 -14.45 21.83 -4.40
N LEU A 350 -13.61 21.02 -5.06
CA LEU A 350 -12.48 21.50 -5.86
C LEU A 350 -12.63 21.09 -7.33
N THR A 351 -12.06 21.91 -8.22
CA THR A 351 -11.95 21.61 -9.66
C THR A 351 -10.56 21.93 -10.20
N PHE A 352 -10.14 21.24 -11.25
CA PHE A 352 -8.80 21.41 -11.83
C PHE A 352 -8.62 22.80 -12.48
N THR A 353 -7.45 23.39 -12.27
CA THR A 353 -6.89 24.47 -13.10
C THR A 353 -5.71 23.98 -13.93
N TYR A 354 -5.07 22.89 -13.48
CA TYR A 354 -4.02 22.17 -14.19
C TYR A 354 -4.08 20.68 -13.81
N GLU A 355 -4.18 19.79 -14.80
CA GLU A 355 -4.24 18.34 -14.61
C GLU A 355 -3.15 17.63 -15.44
N PRO A 356 -2.12 17.05 -14.80
CA PRO A 356 -1.15 16.17 -15.47
C PRO A 356 -1.80 14.91 -16.04
N LYS A 357 -1.25 14.35 -17.12
CA LYS A 357 -1.78 13.13 -17.77
C LYS A 357 -1.64 11.86 -16.92
N VAL A 358 -0.63 11.80 -16.05
CA VAL A 358 -0.32 10.61 -15.23
C VAL A 358 0.14 11.07 -13.85
N LEU A 359 -0.15 10.26 -12.83
CA LEU A 359 0.17 10.56 -11.42
C LEU A 359 -0.25 11.99 -11.01
N ARG A 360 -1.45 12.40 -11.44
CA ARG A 360 -1.93 13.80 -11.35
C ARG A 360 -1.91 14.38 -9.94
N HIS A 361 -2.09 13.53 -8.92
CA HIS A 361 -2.16 13.93 -7.51
C HIS A 361 -0.88 14.57 -6.99
N PHE A 362 0.27 14.37 -7.65
CA PHE A 362 1.53 14.99 -7.23
C PHE A 362 1.66 16.47 -7.60
N THR A 363 1.13 16.89 -8.76
CA THR A 363 1.45 18.21 -9.34
C THR A 363 0.26 18.96 -9.93
N ALA A 364 -0.94 18.40 -9.86
CA ALA A 364 -2.15 19.11 -10.24
C ALA A 364 -2.36 20.39 -9.43
N LYS A 365 -2.99 21.38 -10.05
CA LYS A 365 -3.48 22.59 -9.38
C LYS A 365 -4.99 22.60 -9.44
N LEU A 366 -5.61 23.02 -8.35
CA LEU A 366 -7.06 23.10 -8.20
C LEU A 366 -7.49 24.50 -7.74
N LYS A 367 -8.78 24.77 -7.85
CA LYS A 367 -9.47 25.91 -7.22
C LYS A 367 -10.77 25.43 -6.60
N GLU A 368 -11.29 26.18 -5.63
CA GLU A 368 -12.65 25.97 -5.12
C GLU A 368 -13.68 26.18 -6.23
N VAL A 369 -14.75 25.38 -6.22
CA VAL A 369 -15.88 25.46 -7.16
C VAL A 369 -16.70 26.73 -6.96
#